data_AF-G2E014-F1
#
_entry.id   AF-G2E014-F1
#
_cell.length_a   1.000
_cell.length_b   1.000
_cell.length_c   1.000
_cell.angle_alpha   90.00
_cell.angle_beta   90.00
_cell.angle_gamma   90.00
#
_symmetry.space_group_name_H-M   'P 1'
#
loop_
_entity.id
_entity.type
_entity.pdbx_description
1 polymer ?
#
loop_
_entity_poly.entity_id
_entity_poly.type
_entity_poly.pdbx_seq_one_letter_code
_entity_poly.pdbx_strand_id
1 'polypeptide(L)'
;MLHLDRSKAVRGQAVVTLLAVLSFTMAGAGLGFWLGKYSGHLPFASTSLSEFAFLPAVSGISGSSAGVPLPASSAQPALQGAGEVDLMAARLGEMQAEVMRLNALGERLVQMSGLDPAEFDFESPPPQGGAETGPVRDYTIKELANELSGMVDLVQDRQRKLEVLEGVILDKKLSAKAFPAGWPVHSGYISSRYGFRIHPIRKTRIFHEGIDLASPRGTSIVAVADGVVTFSGRKGGYGRMIEIRHLDGMVTRYAHNSRNLVKKGQLVHQGEKIASVGSSGAATGPHVHFEVLKDGKNVDPMPYLKAGPRRFVAENTADQSG
;
A
#
# COMPACT_ATOMS: atom_id res chain seq x y z
N MET A 1 -0.40 71.29 15.80
CA MET A 1 1.01 71.17 15.37
C MET A 1 1.59 69.91 16.01
N LEU A 2 1.54 68.78 15.31
CA LEU A 2 2.30 67.55 15.63
C LEU A 2 2.29 66.70 14.35
N HIS A 3 3.34 66.91 13.57
CA HIS A 3 3.69 66.19 12.36
C HIS A 3 4.16 64.79 12.78
N LEU A 4 3.42 63.73 12.47
CA LEU A 4 3.90 62.35 12.62
C LEU A 4 4.47 61.88 11.28
N ASP A 5 5.79 61.76 11.29
CA ASP A 5 6.70 61.32 10.24
C ASP A 5 6.37 59.88 9.79
N ARG A 6 5.95 59.73 8.53
CA ARG A 6 5.60 58.45 7.88
C ARG A 6 6.83 57.68 7.36
N SER A 7 8.06 58.14 7.59
CA SER A 7 9.26 57.58 6.95
C SER A 7 9.83 56.31 7.58
N LYS A 8 9.38 55.89 8.78
CA LYS A 8 9.94 54.70 9.48
C LYS A 8 9.21 53.38 9.21
N ALA A 9 7.99 53.41 8.66
CA ALA A 9 7.19 52.19 8.43
C ALA A 9 7.61 51.39 7.19
N VAL A 10 8.26 52.02 6.20
CA VAL A 10 8.60 51.37 4.92
C VAL A 10 9.92 50.61 4.97
N ARG A 11 10.84 50.96 5.88
CA ARG A 11 12.12 50.25 6.05
C ARG A 11 11.99 48.90 6.77
N GLY A 12 10.96 48.71 7.59
CA GLY A 12 10.72 47.43 8.30
C GLY A 12 10.18 46.32 7.41
N GLN A 13 9.33 46.65 6.43
CA GLN A 13 8.74 45.63 5.55
C GLN A 13 9.69 45.17 4.43
N ALA A 14 10.59 46.04 3.95
CA ALA A 14 11.57 45.67 2.91
C ALA A 14 12.65 44.67 3.42
N VAL A 15 13.00 44.71 4.71
CA VAL A 15 13.98 43.77 5.29
C VAL A 15 13.36 42.38 5.52
N VAL A 16 12.07 42.32 5.83
CA VAL A 16 11.35 41.05 6.05
C VAL A 16 11.07 40.32 4.74
N THR A 17 10.77 41.04 3.65
CA THR A 17 10.59 40.41 2.33
C THR A 17 11.91 39.93 1.70
N LEU A 18 13.02 40.64 1.91
CA LEU A 18 14.33 40.20 1.41
C LEU A 18 14.86 38.93 2.13
N LEU A 19 14.59 38.78 3.43
CA LEU A 19 14.91 37.56 4.19
C LEU A 19 14.04 36.35 3.82
N ALA A 20 12.78 36.58 3.42
CA ALA A 20 11.88 35.52 2.96
C ALA A 20 12.24 34.98 1.57
N VAL A 21 12.77 35.82 0.67
CA VAL A 21 13.19 35.37 -0.67
C VAL A 21 14.54 34.61 -0.63
N LEU A 22 15.47 35.02 0.24
CA LEU A 22 16.76 34.32 0.39
C LEU A 22 16.64 32.93 1.05
N SER A 23 15.62 32.73 1.91
CA SER A 23 15.34 31.44 2.54
C SER A 23 14.62 30.45 1.60
N PHE A 24 13.95 30.94 0.55
CA PHE A 24 13.33 30.06 -0.45
C PHE A 24 14.34 29.51 -1.47
N THR A 25 15.41 30.26 -1.78
CA THR A 25 16.48 29.77 -2.68
C THR A 25 17.41 28.75 -2.01
N MET A 26 17.58 28.80 -0.68
CA MET A 26 18.38 27.79 0.04
C MET A 26 17.63 26.47 0.30
N ALA A 27 16.29 26.46 0.25
CA ALA A 27 15.50 25.23 0.30
C ALA A 27 15.49 24.47 -1.04
N GLY A 28 15.68 25.17 -2.18
CA GLY A 28 15.78 24.55 -3.50
C GLY A 28 17.10 23.80 -3.73
N ALA A 29 18.21 24.31 -3.20
CA ALA A 29 19.53 23.67 -3.35
C ALA A 29 19.73 22.45 -2.42
N GLY A 30 19.06 22.43 -1.25
CA GLY A 30 19.14 21.33 -0.29
C GLY A 30 18.38 20.08 -0.72
N LEU A 31 17.24 20.23 -1.40
CA LEU A 31 16.44 19.11 -1.92
C LEU A 31 17.12 18.41 -3.10
N GLY A 32 17.86 19.14 -3.96
CA GLY A 32 18.65 18.55 -5.05
C GLY A 32 19.86 17.75 -4.56
N PHE A 33 20.53 18.20 -3.49
CA PHE A 33 21.68 17.49 -2.92
C PHE A 33 21.27 16.29 -2.06
N TRP A 34 20.08 16.32 -1.44
CA TRP A 34 19.59 15.21 -0.61
C TRP A 34 18.97 14.06 -1.43
N LEU A 35 18.37 14.36 -2.58
CA LEU A 35 17.93 13.33 -3.54
C LEU A 35 19.09 12.67 -4.30
N GLY A 36 20.25 13.34 -4.43
CA GLY A 36 21.42 12.78 -5.13
C GLY A 36 22.25 11.77 -4.32
N LYS A 37 22.04 11.63 -3.00
CA LYS A 37 22.89 10.81 -2.11
C LYS A 37 22.27 9.50 -1.62
N TYR A 38 21.04 9.18 -2.06
CA TYR A 38 20.33 7.92 -1.77
C TYR A 38 19.94 7.13 -3.03
N SER A 39 20.56 7.41 -4.18
CA SER A 39 20.53 6.50 -5.34
C SER A 39 21.66 5.47 -5.21
N GLY A 40 21.48 4.53 -4.29
CA GLY A 40 22.39 3.42 -4.07
C GLY A 40 21.60 2.26 -3.47
N HIS A 41 21.21 1.32 -4.34
CA HIS A 41 20.61 0.02 -4.05
C HIS A 41 19.09 -0.04 -3.83
N LEU A 42 18.35 0.02 -4.93
CA LEU A 42 17.19 -0.85 -5.19
C LEU A 42 17.19 -1.19 -6.70
N PRO A 43 17.12 -2.47 -7.12
CA PRO A 43 17.17 -2.84 -8.52
C PRO A 43 15.77 -2.77 -9.13
N PHE A 44 15.40 -1.62 -9.68
CA PHE A 44 14.37 -1.55 -10.71
C PHE A 44 14.98 -0.78 -11.87
N ALA A 45 15.64 -1.51 -12.75
CA ALA A 45 16.05 -1.01 -14.04
C ALA A 45 14.76 -0.72 -14.83
N SER A 46 14.58 0.54 -15.21
CA SER A 46 13.74 0.91 -16.34
C SER A 46 14.38 0.34 -17.60
N THR A 47 14.10 -0.91 -17.92
CA THR A 47 14.40 -1.46 -19.24
C THR A 47 13.37 -0.89 -20.21
N SER A 48 13.78 0.14 -20.93
CA SER A 48 13.11 0.59 -22.15
C SER A 48 13.04 -0.59 -23.13
N LEU A 49 11.86 -0.81 -23.71
CA LEU A 49 11.54 -1.87 -24.67
C LEU A 49 12.22 -1.71 -26.05
N SER A 50 13.43 -1.15 -26.10
CA SER A 50 14.22 -0.98 -27.32
C SER A 50 15.39 -1.95 -27.45
N GLU A 51 15.60 -2.88 -26.51
CA GLU A 51 16.72 -3.84 -26.54
C GLU A 51 16.38 -5.27 -27.04
N PHE A 52 15.12 -5.55 -27.39
CA PHE A 52 14.74 -6.81 -28.05
C PHE A 52 14.71 -6.69 -29.58
N ALA A 53 15.80 -6.22 -30.16
CA ALA A 53 16.03 -6.28 -31.61
C ALA A 53 17.04 -7.41 -31.93
N PHE A 54 16.52 -8.61 -32.14
CA PHE A 54 17.26 -9.68 -32.82
C PHE A 54 17.04 -9.54 -34.33
N LEU A 55 18.08 -9.21 -35.10
CA LEU A 55 18.36 -9.74 -36.44
C LEU A 55 19.85 -9.52 -36.76
N PRO A 56 20.59 -10.51 -37.30
CA PRO A 56 21.92 -10.29 -37.83
C PRO A 56 21.84 -9.67 -39.24
N ALA A 57 22.62 -8.62 -39.46
CA ALA A 57 22.83 -8.05 -40.79
C ALA A 57 23.68 -9.02 -41.65
N VAL A 58 23.10 -9.52 -42.73
CA VAL A 58 23.83 -10.13 -43.85
C VAL A 58 24.43 -8.99 -44.68
N SER A 59 25.76 -8.91 -44.76
CA SER A 59 26.49 -8.17 -45.80
C SER A 59 27.94 -8.63 -45.83
N GLY A 60 28.36 -9.28 -46.93
CA GLY A 60 29.76 -9.65 -47.14
C GLY A 60 30.00 -10.58 -48.33
N ILE A 61 29.75 -10.10 -49.54
CA ILE A 61 30.34 -10.69 -50.77
C ILE A 61 31.66 -9.96 -51.03
N SER A 62 32.78 -10.70 -51.17
CA SER A 62 33.89 -10.40 -52.10
C SER A 62 34.94 -11.54 -52.13
N GLY A 63 34.89 -12.34 -53.20
CA GLY A 63 36.05 -12.86 -53.97
C GLY A 63 37.06 -13.86 -53.37
N SER A 64 37.07 -15.11 -53.85
CA SER A 64 38.11 -15.63 -54.79
C SER A 64 38.05 -17.16 -55.02
N SER A 65 37.94 -17.51 -56.31
CA SER A 65 38.46 -18.69 -57.06
C SER A 65 38.81 -20.02 -56.36
N ALA A 66 38.18 -21.11 -56.80
CA ALA A 66 38.75 -22.12 -57.72
C ALA A 66 37.72 -23.25 -57.97
N GLY A 67 37.73 -23.81 -59.18
CA GLY A 67 36.61 -24.55 -59.76
C GLY A 67 36.43 -26.02 -59.31
N VAL A 68 35.33 -26.60 -59.80
CA VAL A 68 35.16 -27.96 -60.38
C VAL A 68 33.69 -28.08 -60.87
N PRO A 69 33.38 -28.78 -61.99
CA PRO A 69 32.11 -28.63 -62.72
C PRO A 69 30.97 -29.57 -62.28
N LEU A 70 29.78 -29.18 -62.71
CA LEU A 70 28.42 -29.73 -62.52
C LEU A 70 28.28 -31.26 -62.79
N PRO A 71 27.15 -31.87 -62.39
CA PRO A 71 25.98 -31.85 -63.27
C PRO A 71 24.67 -31.43 -62.60
N ALA A 72 23.75 -30.99 -63.46
CA ALA A 72 22.42 -30.50 -63.16
C ALA A 72 21.57 -31.48 -62.33
N SER A 73 20.82 -30.95 -61.38
CA SER A 73 19.55 -31.55 -60.95
C SER A 73 18.54 -30.45 -60.69
N SER A 74 17.41 -30.62 -61.35
CA SER A 74 16.22 -29.79 -61.39
C SER A 74 15.52 -29.64 -60.04
N ALA A 75 14.80 -28.53 -59.92
CA ALA A 75 13.65 -28.29 -59.05
C ALA A 75 13.93 -28.03 -57.56
N GLN A 76 13.71 -26.78 -57.15
CA GLN A 76 12.94 -26.45 -55.95
C GLN A 76 12.52 -24.96 -55.99
N PRO A 77 11.26 -24.64 -56.31
CA PRO A 77 10.63 -23.41 -55.85
C PRO A 77 9.92 -23.67 -54.50
N ALA A 78 9.89 -22.66 -53.62
CA ALA A 78 8.94 -22.49 -52.50
C ALA A 78 9.17 -23.21 -51.15
N LEU A 79 10.30 -23.00 -50.46
CA LEU A 79 10.46 -23.38 -49.03
C LEU A 79 10.69 -22.21 -48.06
N GLN A 80 10.74 -20.95 -48.52
CA GLN A 80 11.02 -19.81 -47.64
C GLN A 80 9.79 -19.28 -46.87
N GLY A 81 8.56 -19.53 -47.32
CA GLY A 81 7.34 -19.02 -46.66
C GLY A 81 6.82 -19.88 -45.50
N ALA A 82 7.13 -21.17 -45.46
CA ALA A 82 6.58 -22.09 -44.46
C ALA A 82 7.25 -21.94 -43.07
N GLY A 83 8.57 -21.73 -43.03
CA GLY A 83 9.29 -21.57 -41.77
C GLY A 83 8.95 -20.29 -41.00
N GLU A 84 8.54 -19.23 -41.71
CA GLU A 84 8.15 -17.95 -41.11
C GLU A 84 6.78 -18.06 -40.40
N VAL A 85 5.84 -18.82 -40.98
CA VAL A 85 4.54 -19.10 -40.38
C VAL A 85 4.67 -20.00 -39.14
N ASP A 86 5.52 -21.03 -39.19
CA ASP A 86 5.78 -21.90 -38.04
C ASP A 86 6.41 -21.14 -36.85
N LEU A 87 7.32 -20.21 -37.13
CA LEU A 87 7.90 -19.32 -36.12
C LEU A 87 6.86 -18.40 -35.50
N MET A 88 5.98 -17.82 -36.31
CA MET A 88 4.89 -16.97 -35.81
C MET A 88 3.86 -17.78 -34.98
N ALA A 89 3.56 -19.02 -35.39
CA ALA A 89 2.68 -19.92 -34.63
C ALA A 89 3.29 -20.30 -33.27
N ALA A 90 4.60 -20.60 -33.22
CA ALA A 90 5.30 -20.82 -31.96
C ALA A 90 5.25 -19.58 -31.04
N ARG A 91 5.43 -18.39 -31.62
CA ARG A 91 5.37 -17.12 -30.88
C ARG A 91 3.97 -16.81 -30.35
N LEU A 92 2.92 -17.15 -31.10
CA LEU A 92 1.53 -17.07 -30.61
C LEU A 92 1.30 -18.02 -29.43
N GLY A 93 1.81 -19.25 -29.50
CA GLY A 93 1.73 -20.20 -28.40
C GLY A 93 2.43 -19.70 -27.12
N GLU A 94 3.59 -19.06 -27.25
CA GLU A 94 4.26 -18.39 -26.11
C GLU A 94 3.39 -17.29 -25.49
N MET A 95 2.77 -16.44 -26.33
CA MET A 95 1.92 -15.34 -25.85
C MET A 95 0.65 -15.86 -25.18
N GLN A 96 0.03 -16.91 -25.71
CA GLN A 96 -1.11 -17.59 -25.09
C GLN A 96 -0.76 -18.12 -23.70
N ALA A 97 0.40 -18.79 -23.56
CA ALA A 97 0.87 -19.27 -22.27
C ALA A 97 1.13 -18.14 -21.27
N GLU A 98 1.60 -16.99 -21.73
CA GLU A 98 1.82 -15.82 -20.88
C GLU A 98 0.50 -15.19 -20.41
N VAL A 99 -0.51 -15.09 -21.29
CA VAL A 99 -1.85 -14.64 -20.90
C VAL A 99 -2.48 -15.57 -19.86
N MET A 100 -2.30 -16.89 -19.99
CA MET A 100 -2.79 -17.85 -18.99
C MET A 100 -2.17 -17.60 -17.61
N ARG A 101 -0.87 -17.26 -17.54
CA ARG A 101 -0.22 -16.90 -16.28
C ARG A 101 -0.76 -15.61 -15.69
N LEU A 102 -1.03 -14.61 -16.53
CA LEU A 102 -1.62 -13.34 -16.10
C LEU A 102 -3.04 -13.55 -15.54
N ASN A 103 -3.84 -14.40 -16.19
CA ASN A 103 -5.18 -14.76 -15.69
C ASN A 103 -5.08 -15.42 -14.30
N ALA A 104 -4.22 -16.43 -14.15
CA ALA A 104 -4.02 -17.12 -12.87
C ALA A 104 -3.52 -16.17 -11.76
N LEU A 105 -2.70 -15.18 -12.11
CA LEU A 105 -2.28 -14.13 -11.17
C LEU A 105 -3.45 -13.24 -10.77
N GLY A 106 -4.24 -12.77 -11.74
CA GLY A 106 -5.42 -11.94 -11.52
C GLY A 106 -6.42 -12.60 -10.59
N GLU A 107 -6.79 -13.86 -10.84
CA GLU A 107 -7.69 -14.64 -9.98
C GLU A 107 -7.17 -14.77 -8.55
N ARG A 108 -5.87 -15.07 -8.39
CA ARG A 108 -5.25 -15.18 -7.07
C ARG A 108 -5.35 -13.87 -6.31
N LEU A 109 -5.15 -12.74 -6.98
CA LEU A 109 -5.25 -11.41 -6.38
C LEU A 109 -6.69 -11.08 -5.97
N VAL A 110 -7.69 -11.42 -6.79
CA VAL A 110 -9.11 -11.27 -6.44
C VAL A 110 -9.47 -12.13 -5.22
N GLN A 111 -9.06 -13.40 -5.21
CA GLN A 111 -9.32 -14.32 -4.11
C GLN A 111 -8.66 -13.86 -2.79
N MET A 112 -7.40 -13.43 -2.84
CA MET A 112 -6.67 -12.95 -1.65
C MET A 112 -7.21 -11.62 -1.13
N SER A 113 -7.79 -10.79 -2.00
CA SER A 113 -8.35 -9.50 -1.61
C SER A 113 -9.80 -9.58 -1.16
N GLY A 114 -10.50 -10.69 -1.42
CA GLY A 114 -11.92 -10.85 -1.09
C GLY A 114 -12.81 -9.87 -1.86
N LEU A 115 -12.43 -9.54 -3.10
CA LEU A 115 -13.24 -8.81 -4.06
C LEU A 115 -14.20 -9.78 -4.77
N ASP A 116 -15.28 -9.27 -5.36
CA ASP A 116 -16.25 -10.10 -6.07
C ASP A 116 -15.63 -10.65 -7.37
N PRO A 117 -15.52 -11.98 -7.53
CA PRO A 117 -15.03 -12.58 -8.77
C PRO A 117 -15.86 -12.22 -10.00
N ALA A 118 -17.15 -11.88 -9.83
CA ALA A 118 -18.02 -11.50 -10.93
C ALA A 118 -17.66 -10.13 -11.55
N GLU A 119 -17.02 -9.23 -10.78
CA GLU A 119 -16.59 -7.92 -11.29
C GLU A 119 -15.23 -7.98 -12.01
N PHE A 120 -14.43 -9.03 -11.72
CA PHE A 120 -13.07 -9.21 -12.24
C PHE A 120 -12.92 -10.59 -12.88
N ASP A 121 -13.62 -10.82 -13.98
CA ASP A 121 -13.53 -12.06 -14.76
C ASP A 121 -12.29 -12.06 -15.69
N PHE A 122 -11.41 -13.04 -15.46
CA PHE A 122 -10.20 -13.31 -16.24
C PHE A 122 -10.32 -14.55 -17.14
N GLU A 123 -11.38 -15.34 -16.99
CA GLU A 123 -11.59 -16.61 -17.71
C GLU A 123 -12.29 -16.36 -19.05
N SER A 124 -13.22 -15.41 -19.10
CA SER A 124 -13.92 -15.09 -20.34
C SER A 124 -13.06 -14.20 -21.24
N PRO A 125 -12.77 -14.59 -22.49
CA PRO A 125 -12.23 -13.67 -23.48
C PRO A 125 -13.25 -12.54 -23.75
N PRO A 126 -12.81 -11.36 -24.20
CA PRO A 126 -13.73 -10.32 -24.66
C PRO A 126 -14.72 -10.89 -25.69
N PRO A 127 -15.99 -10.45 -25.71
CA PRO A 127 -16.93 -10.88 -26.73
C PRO A 127 -16.38 -10.56 -28.13
N GLN A 128 -15.94 -11.59 -28.84
CA GLN A 128 -15.50 -11.48 -30.23
C GLN A 128 -16.66 -11.92 -31.12
N GLY A 129 -17.04 -11.07 -32.07
CA GLY A 129 -18.09 -11.37 -33.03
C GLY A 129 -17.53 -12.04 -34.29
N GLY A 130 -18.17 -13.09 -34.78
CA GLY A 130 -17.79 -13.75 -36.04
C GLY A 130 -18.57 -15.04 -36.28
N ALA A 131 -18.83 -15.38 -37.55
CA ALA A 131 -19.40 -16.66 -37.95
C ALA A 131 -18.25 -17.65 -38.22
N GLU A 132 -17.83 -18.37 -37.17
CA GLU A 132 -16.80 -19.41 -37.23
C GLU A 132 -17.36 -20.69 -37.87
N THR A 133 -17.48 -20.75 -39.20
CA THR A 133 -17.83 -22.00 -39.89
C THR A 133 -16.93 -22.21 -41.11
N GLY A 134 -15.88 -23.02 -40.94
CA GLY A 134 -15.00 -23.42 -42.03
C GLY A 134 -14.19 -24.68 -41.68
N PRO A 135 -13.85 -25.53 -42.66
CA PRO A 135 -13.02 -26.73 -42.42
C PRO A 135 -11.60 -26.31 -42.01
N VAL A 136 -10.92 -27.15 -41.22
CA VAL A 136 -9.54 -26.94 -40.74
C VAL A 136 -8.58 -26.82 -41.94
N ARG A 137 -7.85 -25.70 -42.03
CA ARG A 137 -6.83 -25.42 -43.06
C ARG A 137 -5.60 -24.80 -42.40
N ASP A 138 -4.47 -24.80 -43.10
CA ASP A 138 -3.28 -24.05 -42.71
C ASP A 138 -3.61 -22.56 -42.57
N TYR A 139 -3.05 -21.91 -41.55
CA TYR A 139 -3.25 -20.49 -41.29
C TYR A 139 -2.82 -19.66 -42.50
N THR A 140 -3.74 -18.87 -43.04
CA THR A 140 -3.37 -17.80 -43.96
C THR A 140 -2.77 -16.62 -43.19
N ILE A 141 -1.89 -15.85 -43.83
CA ILE A 141 -1.29 -14.63 -43.25
C ILE A 141 -2.38 -13.66 -42.74
N LYS A 142 -3.55 -13.65 -43.38
CA LYS A 142 -4.69 -12.81 -43.00
C LYS A 142 -5.39 -13.32 -41.72
N GLU A 143 -5.58 -14.63 -41.60
CA GLU A 143 -6.13 -15.24 -40.38
C GLU A 143 -5.17 -15.08 -39.19
N LEU A 144 -3.87 -15.25 -39.43
CA LEU A 144 -2.83 -15.02 -38.43
C LEU A 144 -2.81 -13.56 -37.94
N ALA A 145 -2.97 -12.60 -38.84
CA ALA A 145 -3.05 -11.17 -38.49
C ALA A 145 -4.30 -10.84 -37.66
N ASN A 146 -5.44 -11.49 -37.95
CA ASN A 146 -6.67 -11.33 -37.17
C ASN A 146 -6.51 -11.94 -35.76
N GLU A 147 -5.93 -13.14 -35.66
CA GLU A 147 -5.66 -13.80 -34.37
C GLU A 147 -4.71 -12.98 -33.51
N LEU A 148 -3.63 -12.47 -34.11
CA LEU A 148 -2.67 -11.59 -33.41
C LEU A 148 -3.36 -10.30 -32.93
N SER A 149 -4.27 -9.74 -33.71
CA SER A 149 -5.04 -8.55 -33.31
C SER A 149 -5.95 -8.86 -32.12
N GLY A 150 -6.65 -9.99 -32.14
CA GLY A 150 -7.48 -10.45 -31.02
C GLY A 150 -6.66 -10.72 -29.76
N MET A 151 -5.45 -11.26 -29.90
CA MET A 151 -4.53 -11.49 -28.78
C MET A 151 -4.01 -10.18 -28.19
N VAL A 152 -3.69 -9.20 -29.03
CA VAL A 152 -3.28 -7.86 -28.57
C VAL A 152 -4.41 -7.21 -27.78
N ASP A 153 -5.64 -7.27 -28.26
CA ASP A 153 -6.80 -6.73 -27.57
C ASP A 153 -7.05 -7.43 -26.22
N LEU A 154 -6.87 -8.76 -26.18
CA LEU A 154 -6.96 -9.56 -24.97
C LEU A 154 -5.89 -9.17 -23.94
N VAL A 155 -4.62 -9.09 -24.35
CA VAL A 155 -3.50 -8.70 -23.47
C VAL A 155 -3.74 -7.29 -22.91
N GLN A 156 -4.18 -6.35 -23.76
CA GLN A 156 -4.51 -4.99 -23.31
C GLN A 156 -5.68 -4.97 -22.32
N ASP A 157 -6.71 -5.79 -22.52
CA ASP A 157 -7.80 -5.95 -21.55
C ASP A 157 -7.30 -6.48 -20.20
N ARG A 158 -6.47 -7.53 -20.22
CA ARG A 158 -5.90 -8.11 -19.00
C ARG A 158 -5.01 -7.13 -18.26
N GLN A 159 -4.20 -6.35 -18.97
CA GLN A 159 -3.39 -5.31 -18.37
C GLN A 159 -4.27 -4.25 -17.67
N ARG A 160 -5.30 -3.72 -18.34
CA ARG A 160 -6.21 -2.74 -17.73
C ARG A 160 -6.91 -3.28 -16.48
N LYS A 161 -7.37 -4.53 -16.51
CA LYS A 161 -8.00 -5.19 -15.35
C LYS A 161 -7.03 -5.33 -14.17
N LEU A 162 -5.78 -5.71 -14.44
CA LEU A 162 -4.74 -5.81 -13.41
C LEU A 162 -4.39 -4.44 -12.80
N GLU A 163 -4.31 -3.39 -13.60
CA GLU A 163 -4.07 -2.02 -13.12
C GLU A 163 -5.19 -1.53 -12.20
N VAL A 164 -6.46 -1.77 -12.57
CA VAL A 164 -7.61 -1.43 -11.71
C VAL A 164 -7.60 -2.26 -10.43
N LEU A 165 -7.35 -3.57 -10.54
CA LEU A 165 -7.29 -4.48 -9.40
C LEU A 165 -6.18 -4.08 -8.43
N GLU A 166 -5.00 -3.71 -8.93
CA GLU A 166 -3.91 -3.18 -8.12
C GLU A 166 -4.34 -1.93 -7.35
N GLY A 167 -4.98 -0.97 -8.03
CA GLY A 167 -5.52 0.24 -7.40
C GLY A 167 -6.49 -0.06 -6.26
N VAL A 168 -7.45 -0.97 -6.49
CA VAL A 168 -8.45 -1.36 -5.47
C VAL A 168 -7.80 -2.09 -4.30
N ILE A 169 -6.85 -3.00 -4.55
CA ILE A 169 -6.14 -3.73 -3.49
C ILE A 169 -5.30 -2.78 -2.65
N LEU A 170 -4.61 -1.82 -3.28
CA LEU A 170 -3.84 -0.80 -2.60
C LEU A 170 -4.74 0.09 -1.73
N ASP A 171 -5.85 0.58 -2.27
CA ASP A 171 -6.82 1.38 -1.52
C ASP A 171 -7.39 0.62 -0.31
N LYS A 172 -7.77 -0.65 -0.49
CA LYS A 172 -8.27 -1.51 0.59
C LYS A 172 -7.20 -1.75 1.66
N LYS A 173 -5.93 -1.96 1.27
CA LYS A 173 -4.82 -2.13 2.21
C LYS A 173 -4.49 -0.85 2.98
N LEU A 174 -4.50 0.30 2.30
CA LEU A 174 -4.28 1.60 2.93
C LEU A 174 -5.43 1.90 3.90
N SER A 175 -6.67 1.67 3.49
CA SER A 175 -7.86 1.80 4.33
C SER A 175 -7.78 0.89 5.56
N ALA A 176 -7.50 -0.40 5.39
CA ALA A 176 -7.41 -1.35 6.51
C ALA A 176 -6.37 -0.97 7.57
N LYS A 177 -5.26 -0.34 7.15
CA LYS A 177 -4.22 0.16 8.07
C LYS A 177 -4.53 1.54 8.65
N ALA A 178 -5.38 2.32 7.98
CA ALA A 178 -5.83 3.63 8.44
C ALA A 178 -6.82 3.54 9.60
N PHE A 179 -7.67 2.50 9.63
CA PHE A 179 -8.68 2.34 10.68
C PHE A 179 -8.10 1.67 11.94
N PRO A 180 -8.34 2.23 13.15
CA PRO A 180 -7.97 1.59 14.41
C PRO A 180 -8.53 0.16 14.49
N ALA A 181 -7.65 -0.84 14.51
CA ALA A 181 -8.06 -2.25 14.60
C ALA A 181 -7.09 -3.06 15.47
N GLY A 182 -7.67 -3.87 16.36
CA GLY A 182 -6.95 -4.81 17.20
C GLY A 182 -6.57 -4.29 18.57
N TRP A 183 -5.88 -5.15 19.32
CA TRP A 183 -5.57 -4.92 20.73
C TRP A 183 -4.29 -4.10 20.90
N PRO A 184 -4.31 -3.01 21.69
CA PRO A 184 -3.14 -2.17 21.91
C PRO A 184 -2.09 -2.83 22.83
N VAL A 185 -2.42 -3.97 23.45
CA VAL A 185 -1.51 -4.77 24.29
C VAL A 185 -1.55 -6.23 23.87
N HIS A 186 -0.41 -6.91 23.98
CA HIS A 186 -0.25 -8.31 23.56
C HIS A 186 -0.87 -9.33 24.52
N SER A 187 -1.03 -8.96 25.79
CA SER A 187 -1.57 -9.80 26.84
C SER A 187 -2.28 -8.94 27.87
N GLY A 188 -3.40 -9.44 28.40
CA GLY A 188 -4.21 -8.70 29.37
C GLY A 188 -5.70 -8.99 29.21
N TYR A 189 -6.50 -8.30 30.01
CA TYR A 189 -7.96 -8.35 29.96
C TYR A 189 -8.55 -6.97 30.19
N ILE A 190 -9.82 -6.79 29.81
CA ILE A 190 -10.55 -5.55 30.03
C ILE A 190 -10.89 -5.44 31.51
N SER A 191 -10.25 -4.53 32.22
CA SER A 191 -10.54 -4.25 33.64
C SER A 191 -11.66 -3.22 33.81
N SER A 192 -11.84 -2.33 32.83
CA SER A 192 -12.97 -1.40 32.83
C SER A 192 -13.42 -1.00 31.43
N ARG A 193 -14.73 -0.94 31.23
CA ARG A 193 -15.36 -0.58 29.94
C ARG A 193 -15.63 0.91 29.82
N TYR A 194 -15.83 1.35 28.59
CA TYR A 194 -16.32 2.68 28.24
C TYR A 194 -17.74 2.92 28.79
N GLY A 195 -18.03 4.18 29.13
CA GLY A 195 -19.38 4.60 29.52
C GLY A 195 -19.53 5.00 31.00
N PHE A 196 -20.78 5.14 31.44
CA PHE A 196 -21.08 5.57 32.80
C PHE A 196 -20.85 4.44 33.81
N ARG A 197 -20.09 4.75 34.87
CA ARG A 197 -19.87 3.86 36.00
C ARG A 197 -20.01 4.60 37.32
N ILE A 198 -20.29 3.86 38.39
CA ILE A 198 -20.28 4.40 39.75
C ILE A 198 -18.82 4.42 40.23
N HIS A 199 -18.35 5.58 40.65
CA HIS A 199 -17.02 5.74 41.21
C HIS A 199 -16.92 4.88 42.48
N PRO A 200 -15.93 3.96 42.59
CA PRO A 200 -15.89 2.95 43.65
C PRO A 200 -15.80 3.58 45.06
N ILE A 201 -15.09 4.70 45.18
CA ILE A 201 -14.89 5.40 46.46
C ILE A 201 -15.99 6.47 46.72
N ARG A 202 -16.33 7.29 45.73
CA ARG A 202 -17.21 8.47 45.91
C ARG A 202 -18.69 8.18 45.66
N LYS A 203 -19.05 6.97 45.22
CA LYS A 203 -20.41 6.55 44.80
C LYS A 203 -21.10 7.52 43.82
N THR A 204 -20.33 8.32 43.09
CA THR A 204 -20.81 9.29 42.11
C THR A 204 -20.73 8.70 40.71
N ARG A 205 -21.66 9.07 39.82
CA ARG A 205 -21.65 8.64 38.42
C ARG A 205 -20.52 9.37 37.69
N ILE A 206 -19.52 8.63 37.21
CA ILE A 206 -18.45 9.15 36.36
C ILE A 206 -18.55 8.52 34.97
N PHE A 207 -18.21 9.30 33.96
CA PHE A 207 -18.09 8.79 32.60
C PHE A 207 -16.65 8.35 32.35
N HIS A 208 -16.48 7.14 31.84
CA HIS A 208 -15.18 6.62 31.43
C HIS A 208 -15.03 6.79 29.91
N GLU A 209 -14.11 7.66 29.50
CA GLU A 209 -13.92 8.11 28.11
C GLU A 209 -13.20 7.10 27.20
N GLY A 210 -12.83 5.94 27.76
CA GLY A 210 -12.13 4.88 27.06
C GLY A 210 -12.32 3.53 27.72
N ILE A 211 -11.39 2.62 27.46
CA ILE A 211 -11.34 1.26 28.02
C ILE A 211 -10.01 1.07 28.75
N ASP A 212 -10.08 0.43 29.91
CA ASP A 212 -8.90 0.07 30.70
C ASP A 212 -8.53 -1.40 30.41
N LEU A 213 -7.30 -1.62 29.97
CA LEU A 213 -6.74 -2.93 29.66
C LEU A 213 -5.64 -3.26 30.67
N ALA A 214 -5.97 -4.11 31.64
CA ALA A 214 -5.02 -4.55 32.66
C ALA A 214 -3.99 -5.49 32.06
N SER A 215 -2.71 -5.21 32.30
CA SER A 215 -1.58 -5.98 31.78
C SER A 215 -0.36 -5.78 32.67
N PRO A 216 0.58 -6.75 32.76
CA PRO A 216 1.80 -6.57 33.54
C PRO A 216 2.54 -5.28 33.19
N ARG A 217 3.12 -4.63 34.20
CA ARG A 217 3.94 -3.43 33.99
C ARG A 217 5.10 -3.76 33.03
N GLY A 218 5.33 -2.88 32.06
CA GLY A 218 6.39 -3.07 31.06
C GLY A 218 5.94 -3.76 29.77
N THR A 219 4.76 -4.39 29.75
CA THR A 219 4.19 -4.99 28.52
C THR A 219 4.21 -3.98 27.38
N SER A 220 4.51 -4.46 26.16
CA SER A 220 4.55 -3.61 24.97
C SER A 220 3.16 -3.10 24.61
N ILE A 221 3.05 -1.77 24.48
CA ILE A 221 1.88 -1.09 23.91
C ILE A 221 2.17 -0.82 22.44
N VAL A 222 1.22 -1.18 21.57
CA VAL A 222 1.34 -1.02 20.12
C VAL A 222 0.32 -0.05 19.55
N ALA A 223 0.66 0.59 18.44
CA ALA A 223 -0.29 1.36 17.65
C ALA A 223 -1.34 0.43 17.03
N VAL A 224 -2.62 0.82 17.06
CA VAL A 224 -3.72 0.00 16.49
C VAL A 224 -4.01 0.33 15.03
N ALA A 225 -3.37 1.37 14.49
CA ALA A 225 -3.45 1.80 13.10
C ALA A 225 -2.23 2.65 12.74
N ASP A 226 -1.96 2.79 11.44
CA ASP A 226 -0.96 3.69 10.89
C ASP A 226 -1.34 5.14 11.18
N GLY A 227 -0.37 6.00 11.48
CA GLY A 227 -0.67 7.40 11.78
C GLY A 227 0.54 8.24 12.18
N VAL A 228 0.25 9.47 12.59
CA VAL A 228 1.25 10.44 13.06
C VAL A 228 1.00 10.74 14.53
N VAL A 229 2.06 10.70 15.34
CA VAL A 229 1.99 11.06 16.75
C VAL A 229 1.75 12.57 16.90
N THR A 230 0.56 12.96 17.38
CA THR A 230 0.21 14.36 17.63
C THR A 230 0.65 14.84 19.02
N PHE A 231 0.78 13.93 19.97
CA PHE A 231 1.26 14.21 21.32
C PHE A 231 2.03 13.02 21.91
N SER A 232 3.13 13.29 22.62
CA SER A 232 3.82 12.30 23.45
C SER A 232 4.44 13.02 24.63
N GLY A 233 3.95 12.76 25.84
CA GLY A 233 4.38 13.49 27.02
C GLY A 233 3.52 13.20 28.25
N ARG A 234 3.59 14.05 29.26
CA ARG A 234 2.75 13.97 30.46
C ARG A 234 1.54 14.90 30.35
N LYS A 235 0.34 14.44 30.71
CA LYS A 235 -0.89 15.25 30.69
C LYS A 235 -1.80 14.92 31.87
N GLY A 236 -1.71 15.70 32.95
CA GLY A 236 -2.64 15.62 34.09
C GLY A 236 -2.92 14.19 34.57
N GLY A 237 -4.22 13.86 34.68
CA GLY A 237 -4.71 12.55 35.12
C GLY A 237 -4.27 11.38 34.24
N TYR A 238 -4.01 11.59 32.94
CA TYR A 238 -3.54 10.53 32.03
C TYR A 238 -2.10 10.07 32.32
N GLY A 239 -1.34 10.82 33.13
CA GLY A 239 0.07 10.50 33.34
C GLY A 239 0.87 10.67 32.06
N ARG A 240 1.75 9.71 31.75
CA ARG A 240 2.43 9.65 30.46
C ARG A 240 1.48 9.09 29.42
N MET A 241 1.28 9.82 28.33
CA MET A 241 0.38 9.43 27.26
C MET A 241 0.96 9.70 25.89
N ILE A 242 0.42 8.98 24.90
CA ILE A 242 0.65 9.18 23.48
C ILE A 242 -0.72 9.41 22.83
N GLU A 243 -0.78 10.35 21.89
CA GLU A 243 -1.92 10.58 21.01
C GLU A 243 -1.45 10.43 19.56
N ILE A 244 -2.21 9.66 18.78
CA ILE A 244 -1.90 9.33 17.38
C ILE A 244 -3.10 9.70 16.53
N ARG A 245 -2.89 10.48 15.48
CA ARG A 245 -3.89 10.80 14.47
C ARG A 245 -3.71 9.90 13.27
N HIS A 246 -4.81 9.28 12.84
CA HIS A 246 -4.86 8.34 11.73
C HIS A 246 -5.35 9.02 10.45
N LEU A 247 -5.20 8.33 9.31
CA LEU A 247 -5.52 8.87 7.98
C LEU A 247 -7.02 9.12 7.79
N ASP A 248 -7.88 8.37 8.47
CA ASP A 248 -9.35 8.51 8.45
C ASP A 248 -9.87 9.67 9.32
N GLY A 249 -8.98 10.40 9.98
CA GLY A 249 -9.31 11.50 10.89
C GLY A 249 -9.58 11.06 12.34
N MET A 250 -9.57 9.75 12.63
CA MET A 250 -9.67 9.27 14.00
C MET A 250 -8.39 9.55 14.79
N VAL A 251 -8.55 9.60 16.11
CA VAL A 251 -7.44 9.80 17.04
C VAL A 251 -7.50 8.71 18.11
N THR A 252 -6.37 8.08 18.36
CA THR A 252 -6.22 7.11 19.45
C THR A 252 -5.33 7.67 20.55
N ARG A 253 -5.66 7.33 21.80
CA ARG A 253 -4.85 7.73 22.97
C ARG A 253 -4.46 6.51 23.79
N TYR A 254 -3.23 6.56 24.29
CA TYR A 254 -2.61 5.51 25.10
C TYR A 254 -2.04 6.16 26.34
N ALA A 255 -2.68 5.96 27.49
CA ALA A 255 -2.35 6.64 28.73
C ALA A 255 -1.88 5.69 29.84
N HIS A 256 -1.43 6.29 30.95
CA HIS A 256 -0.83 5.63 32.11
C HIS A 256 0.48 4.88 31.81
N ASN A 257 1.14 5.21 30.69
CA ASN A 257 2.36 4.55 30.22
C ASN A 257 3.48 4.63 31.28
N SER A 258 4.31 3.60 31.36
CA SER A 258 5.56 3.67 32.14
C SER A 258 6.62 4.44 31.37
N ARG A 259 6.67 4.30 30.04
CA ARG A 259 7.57 5.03 29.14
C ARG A 259 6.89 5.17 27.77
N ASN A 260 7.05 6.35 27.16
CA ASN A 260 6.75 6.56 25.74
C ASN A 260 8.03 6.33 24.93
N LEU A 261 7.93 5.61 23.82
CA LEU A 261 9.07 5.29 22.94
C LEU A 261 9.09 6.16 21.69
N VAL A 262 7.98 6.82 21.38
CA VAL A 262 7.80 7.68 20.20
C VAL A 262 7.65 9.15 20.59
N LYS A 263 7.94 10.04 19.64
CA LYS A 263 7.90 11.51 19.82
C LYS A 263 6.84 12.15 18.92
N LYS A 264 6.40 13.36 19.27
CA LYS A 264 5.49 14.15 18.42
C LYS A 264 6.08 14.34 17.03
N GLY A 265 5.26 14.16 16.00
CA GLY A 265 5.63 14.25 14.58
C GLY A 265 6.17 12.94 13.99
N GLN A 266 6.40 11.91 14.80
CA GLN A 266 6.84 10.61 14.30
C GLN A 266 5.69 9.87 13.60
N LEU A 267 5.98 9.27 12.45
CA LEU A 267 5.12 8.30 11.78
C LEU A 267 5.21 6.96 12.51
N VAL A 268 4.07 6.32 12.73
CA VAL A 268 3.98 4.98 13.32
C VAL A 268 3.16 4.07 12.44
N HIS A 269 3.49 2.79 12.46
CA HIS A 269 2.74 1.74 11.77
C HIS A 269 1.90 0.91 12.74
N GLN A 270 0.79 0.35 12.26
CA GLN A 270 -0.02 -0.60 12.99
C GLN A 270 0.84 -1.76 13.52
N GLY A 271 0.72 -2.06 14.80
CA GLY A 271 1.51 -3.07 15.50
C GLY A 271 2.89 -2.59 15.96
N GLU A 272 3.33 -1.39 15.59
CA GLU A 272 4.59 -0.81 16.07
C GLU A 272 4.53 -0.56 17.57
N LYS A 273 5.60 -0.90 18.28
CA LYS A 273 5.72 -0.66 19.72
C LYS A 273 5.94 0.83 20.02
N ILE A 274 4.92 1.47 20.59
CA ILE A 274 4.93 2.91 20.87
C ILE A 274 5.21 3.26 22.34
N ALA A 275 4.94 2.35 23.26
CA ALA A 275 5.09 2.56 24.69
C ALA A 275 5.19 1.25 25.48
N SER A 276 5.34 1.38 26.80
CA SER A 276 5.24 0.28 27.75
C SER A 276 4.17 0.55 28.79
N VAL A 277 3.42 -0.50 29.17
CA VAL A 277 2.39 -0.46 30.22
C VAL A 277 2.98 0.05 31.52
N GLY A 278 2.22 0.88 32.22
CA GLY A 278 2.61 1.47 33.48
C GLY A 278 1.42 1.72 34.40
N SER A 279 1.63 2.60 35.37
CA SER A 279 0.62 3.07 36.32
C SER A 279 0.89 4.54 36.65
N SER A 280 1.16 5.36 35.62
CA SER A 280 1.49 6.78 35.81
C SER A 280 0.22 7.66 35.80
N GLY A 281 0.23 8.80 36.50
CA GLY A 281 -0.95 9.65 36.60
C GLY A 281 -1.98 9.08 37.59
N ALA A 282 -3.26 9.23 37.27
CA ALA A 282 -4.38 8.76 38.10
C ALA A 282 -4.72 7.28 37.84
N ALA A 283 -3.72 6.40 37.97
CA ALA A 283 -3.86 4.96 37.81
C ALA A 283 -3.68 4.23 39.14
N THR A 284 -4.57 3.29 39.47
CA THR A 284 -4.51 2.50 40.71
C THR A 284 -3.65 1.24 40.58
N GLY A 285 -3.29 0.83 39.36
CA GLY A 285 -2.44 -0.33 39.10
C GLY A 285 -2.01 -0.41 37.63
N PRO A 286 -1.20 -1.40 37.24
CA PRO A 286 -0.70 -1.54 35.88
C PRO A 286 -1.81 -1.80 34.85
N HIS A 287 -2.06 -0.83 33.96
CA HIS A 287 -2.98 -0.95 32.83
C HIS A 287 -2.67 0.08 31.75
N VAL A 288 -3.29 -0.09 30.58
CA VAL A 288 -3.38 0.94 29.54
C VAL A 288 -4.79 1.49 29.54
N HIS A 289 -4.92 2.79 29.67
CA HIS A 289 -6.16 3.47 29.34
C HIS A 289 -6.14 3.84 27.86
N PHE A 290 -7.08 3.28 27.10
CA PHE A 290 -7.17 3.39 25.65
C PHE A 290 -8.45 4.13 25.24
N GLU A 291 -8.31 5.21 24.49
CA GLU A 291 -9.44 5.96 23.94
C GLU A 291 -9.41 5.95 22.41
N VAL A 292 -10.59 5.99 21.81
CA VAL A 292 -10.80 6.26 20.40
C VAL A 292 -11.65 7.52 20.29
N LEU A 293 -11.21 8.46 19.48
CA LEU A 293 -11.91 9.70 19.20
C LEU A 293 -12.25 9.77 17.72
N LYS A 294 -13.51 10.07 17.44
CA LYS A 294 -14.02 10.35 16.09
C LYS A 294 -14.60 11.76 16.09
N ASP A 295 -14.18 12.59 15.14
CA ASP A 295 -14.62 13.99 15.03
C ASP A 295 -14.45 14.79 16.34
N GLY A 296 -13.36 14.50 17.07
CA GLY A 296 -13.03 15.15 18.34
C GLY A 296 -13.84 14.67 19.57
N LYS A 297 -14.72 13.67 19.42
CA LYS A 297 -15.51 13.09 20.51
C LYS A 297 -15.06 11.66 20.81
N ASN A 298 -15.00 11.31 22.08
CA ASN A 298 -14.75 9.94 22.53
C ASN A 298 -15.91 9.03 22.10
N VAL A 299 -15.57 7.87 21.55
CA VAL A 299 -16.50 6.81 21.16
C VAL A 299 -16.10 5.51 21.85
N ASP A 300 -17.02 4.55 21.93
CA ASP A 300 -16.73 3.24 22.51
C ASP A 300 -15.59 2.54 21.74
N PRO A 301 -14.44 2.23 22.38
CA PRO A 301 -13.33 1.54 21.73
C PRO A 301 -13.59 0.05 21.43
N MET A 302 -14.61 -0.56 22.05
CA MET A 302 -14.85 -2.01 21.99
C MET A 302 -15.02 -2.59 20.57
N PRO A 303 -15.71 -1.92 19.62
CA PRO A 303 -15.82 -2.41 18.25
C PRO A 303 -14.46 -2.51 17.54
N TYR A 304 -13.55 -1.56 17.80
CA TYR A 304 -12.23 -1.48 17.18
C TYR A 304 -11.27 -2.56 17.71
N LEU A 305 -11.41 -2.96 18.98
CA LEU A 305 -10.63 -4.06 19.56
C LEU A 305 -10.98 -5.43 18.94
N LYS A 306 -12.25 -5.64 18.56
CA LYS A 306 -12.74 -6.92 18.00
C LYS A 306 -12.38 -7.13 16.53
N ALA A 307 -12.02 -6.06 15.81
CA ALA A 307 -11.72 -6.08 14.38
C ALA A 307 -10.31 -6.60 14.04
N GLY A 308 -9.42 -6.79 15.02
CA GLY A 308 -8.08 -7.35 14.82
C GLY A 308 -8.00 -8.86 15.08
N PRO A 309 -6.94 -9.54 14.60
CA PRO A 309 -6.75 -10.98 14.84
C PRO A 309 -6.75 -11.28 16.35
N ARG A 310 -7.67 -12.14 16.79
CA ARG A 310 -7.75 -12.60 18.19
C ARG A 310 -6.47 -13.36 18.53
N ARG A 311 -5.53 -12.73 19.22
CA ARG A 311 -4.52 -13.46 19.99
C ARG A 311 -5.20 -13.90 21.28
N PHE A 312 -5.26 -15.20 21.51
CA PHE A 312 -5.95 -15.84 22.63
C PHE A 312 -5.75 -15.07 23.94
N VAL A 313 -6.82 -14.42 24.38
CA VAL A 313 -6.99 -13.96 25.76
C VAL A 313 -7.71 -15.12 26.45
N ALA A 314 -7.14 -15.63 27.53
CA ALA A 314 -7.82 -16.60 28.38
C ALA A 314 -9.14 -15.99 28.85
N GLU A 315 -10.24 -16.51 28.34
CA GLU A 315 -11.58 -16.14 28.74
C GLU A 315 -11.79 -16.70 30.16
N ASN A 316 -11.67 -15.83 31.16
CA ASN A 316 -12.02 -16.20 32.52
C ASN A 316 -13.55 -16.15 32.59
N THR A 317 -14.19 -17.27 32.26
CA THR A 317 -15.60 -17.53 32.54
C THR A 317 -15.77 -17.61 34.06
N ALA A 318 -15.98 -16.45 34.68
CA ALA A 318 -16.52 -16.36 36.03
C ALA A 318 -18.01 -16.02 35.92
N ASP A 319 -18.81 -17.07 36.08
CA ASP A 319 -20.05 -17.09 36.85
C ASP A 319 -21.11 -16.00 36.56
N GLN A 320 -22.13 -16.40 35.81
CA GLN A 320 -23.50 -15.91 36.01
C GLN A 320 -24.42 -17.12 36.19
N SER A 321 -24.30 -17.74 37.36
CA SER A 321 -25.42 -18.39 38.03
C SER A 321 -25.85 -17.53 39.22
N GLY A 322 -26.98 -16.87 39.08
CA GLY A 322 -27.62 -16.02 40.08
C GLY A 322 -28.94 -15.49 39.57
#